data_AF-A0A5C3M6I1-F1
#
_entry.id   AF-A0A5C3M6I1-F1
#
_cell.length_a   1.000
_cell.length_b   1.000
_cell.length_c   1.000
_cell.angle_alpha   90.00
_cell.angle_beta   90.00
_cell.angle_gamma   90.00
#
_symmetry.space_group_name_H-M   'P 1'
#
loop_
_entity.id
_entity.type
_entity.pdbx_description
1 polymer ?
#
loop_
_entity_poly.entity_id
_entity_poly.type
_entity_poly.pdbx_seq_one_letter_code
_entity_poly.pdbx_strand_id
1 'polypeptide(L)'
;MGKSGKRSKQEEPEESEDEVFQVEVITKARVFEASSSEEDSDSEEEPLASKKKSKKKKKRKKKEHCAKWEYFVKWANYDSDASTWEPEENVVTCHRLLESFWEHVGIDDQDYQVGYVVSAKESWIQKEKKRFLKEKEEEEEMRRKKARKKAKKLRSASTKDSQLSTTSSSN
;
A
#
# COMPACT_ATOMS: atom_id res chain seq x y z
N MET A 1 58.82 -2.52 -0.36
CA MET A 1 57.81 -2.61 0.72
C MET A 1 56.91 -1.39 0.63
N GLY A 2 55.63 -1.57 0.30
CA GLY A 2 54.65 -0.49 0.22
C GLY A 2 53.26 -1.10 0.07
N LYS A 3 52.56 -1.23 1.20
CA LYS A 3 51.34 -2.04 1.35
C LYS A 3 50.15 -1.38 0.65
N SER A 4 49.43 -2.18 -0.11
CA SER A 4 48.12 -1.89 -0.69
C SER A 4 47.09 -1.64 0.41
N GLY A 5 46.53 -0.44 0.46
CA GLY A 5 45.37 -0.12 1.29
C GLY A 5 44.08 -0.56 0.60
N LYS A 6 43.50 -1.68 1.03
CA LYS A 6 42.13 -2.07 0.68
C LYS A 6 41.17 -1.04 1.30
N ARG A 7 40.55 -0.19 0.47
CA ARG A 7 39.36 0.57 0.89
C ARG A 7 38.22 -0.43 1.06
N SER A 8 37.77 -0.54 2.31
CA SER A 8 36.53 -1.18 2.71
C SER A 8 35.38 -0.59 1.90
N LYS A 9 34.69 -1.44 1.14
CA LYS A 9 33.40 -1.15 0.53
C LYS A 9 32.39 -1.07 1.68
N GLN A 10 31.97 0.14 2.03
CA GLN A 10 30.79 0.33 2.85
C GLN A 10 29.62 -0.28 2.07
N GLU A 11 28.96 -1.28 2.66
CA GLU A 11 27.61 -1.66 2.29
C GLU A 11 26.73 -0.48 2.69
N GLU A 12 26.21 0.21 1.66
CA GLU A 12 25.11 1.15 1.81
C GLU A 12 23.93 0.37 2.43
N PRO A 13 23.26 0.89 3.46
CA PRO A 13 21.99 0.33 3.87
C PRO A 13 21.03 0.48 2.69
N GLU A 14 20.50 -0.64 2.16
CA GLU A 14 19.35 -0.59 1.28
C GLU A 14 18.24 0.11 2.05
N GLU A 15 17.96 1.37 1.72
CA GLU A 15 16.71 2.02 2.07
C GLU A 15 15.59 1.08 1.63
N SER A 16 14.86 0.54 2.60
CA SER A 16 13.64 -0.19 2.33
C SER A 16 12.65 0.80 1.73
N GLU A 17 12.66 0.95 0.41
CA GLU A 17 11.61 1.66 -0.31
C GLU A 17 10.30 0.95 0.06
N ASP A 18 9.37 1.66 0.70
CA ASP A 18 8.06 1.13 1.05
C ASP A 18 7.42 0.51 -0.20
N GLU A 19 7.41 -0.81 -0.29
CA GLU A 19 6.99 -1.53 -1.50
C GLU A 19 5.50 -1.30 -1.71
N VAL A 20 5.16 -0.48 -2.71
CA VAL A 20 3.76 -0.16 -3.03
C VAL A 20 3.16 -1.30 -3.84
N PHE A 21 2.38 -2.14 -3.19
CA PHE A 21 1.61 -3.20 -3.85
C PHE A 21 0.35 -2.65 -4.50
N GLN A 22 0.04 -3.13 -5.71
CA GLN A 22 -1.13 -2.70 -6.44
C GLN A 22 -2.34 -3.60 -6.16
N VAL A 23 -3.44 -2.97 -5.79
CA VAL A 23 -4.72 -3.63 -5.55
C VAL A 23 -5.43 -3.91 -6.88
N GLU A 24 -5.82 -5.17 -7.11
CA GLU A 24 -6.63 -5.57 -8.28
C GLU A 24 -8.11 -5.34 -8.01
N VAL A 25 -8.64 -5.83 -6.88
CA VAL A 25 -10.06 -5.69 -6.50
C VAL A 25 -10.26 -5.93 -5.00
N ILE A 26 -11.26 -5.27 -4.41
CA ILE A 26 -11.75 -5.55 -3.04
C ILE A 26 -12.94 -6.50 -3.15
N THR A 27 -12.90 -7.63 -2.45
CA THR A 27 -13.94 -8.66 -2.59
C THR A 27 -14.91 -8.70 -1.41
N LYS A 28 -14.42 -8.37 -0.21
CA LYS A 28 -15.20 -8.35 1.04
C LYS A 28 -14.73 -7.19 1.92
N ALA A 29 -15.56 -6.77 2.85
CA ALA A 29 -15.18 -5.90 3.95
C ALA A 29 -15.74 -6.45 5.26
N ARG A 30 -15.06 -6.22 6.38
CA ARG A 30 -15.54 -6.62 7.70
C ARG A 30 -15.26 -5.55 8.74
N VAL A 31 -16.14 -5.46 9.72
CA VAL A 31 -15.90 -4.64 10.90
C VAL A 31 -15.03 -5.41 11.88
N PHE A 32 -13.88 -4.87 12.23
CA PHE A 32 -12.99 -5.40 13.24
C PHE A 32 -12.92 -4.46 14.45
N GLU A 33 -12.78 -5.03 15.63
CA GLU A 33 -12.52 -4.27 16.83
C GLU A 33 -11.03 -3.96 16.85
N ALA A 34 -10.66 -2.69 16.64
CA ALA A 34 -9.28 -2.26 16.83
C ALA A 34 -8.91 -2.43 18.30
N SER A 35 -8.46 -3.64 18.64
CA SER A 35 -7.83 -3.97 19.90
C SER A 35 -6.68 -3.00 20.05
N SER A 36 -6.85 -2.00 20.92
CA SER A 36 -5.83 -1.07 21.36
C SER A 36 -4.55 -1.83 21.67
N SER A 37 -3.67 -1.98 20.68
CA SER A 37 -2.31 -2.49 20.80
C SER A 37 -1.47 -1.39 21.44
N GLU A 38 -1.87 -0.97 22.64
CA GLU A 38 -0.96 -0.42 23.62
C GLU A 38 -0.66 -1.59 24.54
N GLU A 39 0.42 -2.30 24.23
CA GLU A 39 1.12 -3.06 25.25
C GLU A 39 1.61 -2.06 26.30
N ASP A 40 0.73 -1.79 27.27
CA ASP A 40 1.10 -1.38 28.61
C ASP A 40 1.95 -2.52 29.16
N SER A 41 3.27 -2.36 29.03
CA SER A 41 4.27 -3.21 29.65
C SER A 41 4.13 -3.06 31.17
N ASP A 42 3.22 -3.83 31.74
CA ASP A 42 2.98 -4.03 33.18
C ASP A 42 4.25 -4.60 33.82
N SER A 43 5.09 -3.71 34.33
CA SER A 43 6.24 -4.05 35.14
C SER A 43 5.73 -4.28 36.57
N GLU A 44 5.39 -5.52 36.89
CA GLU A 44 5.04 -5.93 38.25
C GLU A 44 6.22 -5.71 39.22
N GLU A 45 6.04 -4.82 40.20
CA GLU A 45 6.71 -4.86 41.51
C GLU A 45 5.72 -4.35 42.57
N GLU A 46 5.31 -5.26 43.47
CA GLU A 46 4.58 -5.01 44.71
C GLU A 46 5.45 -5.48 45.89
N PRO A 47 5.22 -5.07 47.16
CA PRO A 47 4.47 -3.92 47.69
C PRO A 47 5.23 -3.19 48.84
N LEU A 48 4.66 -2.11 49.42
CA LEU A 48 4.47 -1.97 50.88
C LEU A 48 3.70 -0.68 51.27
N ALA A 49 2.49 -0.89 51.79
CA ALA A 49 1.76 -0.16 52.83
C ALA A 49 1.61 1.38 52.79
N SER A 50 0.36 1.87 52.69
CA SER A 50 -0.33 2.58 53.80
C SER A 50 -1.72 3.10 53.42
N LYS A 51 -2.63 2.96 54.39
CA LYS A 51 -4.07 3.28 54.35
C LYS A 51 -4.34 4.78 54.13
N LYS A 52 -5.26 5.12 53.22
CA LYS A 52 -6.21 6.25 53.37
C LYS A 52 -7.42 6.05 52.46
N LYS A 53 -8.60 5.92 53.08
CA LYS A 53 -9.90 5.84 52.40
C LYS A 53 -10.32 7.23 51.96
N SER A 54 -10.35 7.48 50.65
CA SER A 54 -11.09 8.57 50.03
C SER A 54 -11.81 8.02 48.81
N LYS A 55 -13.15 7.91 48.90
CA LYS A 55 -14.02 7.45 47.81
C LYS A 55 -14.06 8.50 46.70
N LYS A 56 -13.02 8.57 45.88
CA LYS A 56 -13.05 9.27 44.58
C LYS A 56 -13.61 8.28 43.57
N LYS A 57 -14.88 8.45 43.18
CA LYS A 57 -15.51 7.68 42.09
C LYS A 57 -14.64 7.85 40.83
N LYS A 58 -13.80 6.86 40.54
CA LYS A 58 -13.13 6.70 39.23
C LYS A 58 -14.25 6.62 38.20
N LYS A 59 -14.46 7.69 37.43
CA LYS A 59 -15.20 7.60 36.17
C LYS A 59 -14.39 6.66 35.29
N ARG A 60 -14.83 5.41 35.18
CA ARG A 60 -14.33 4.48 34.17
C ARG A 60 -14.65 5.15 32.84
N LYS A 61 -13.63 5.65 32.12
CA LYS A 61 -13.84 6.00 30.70
C LYS A 61 -14.30 4.71 30.04
N LYS A 62 -15.53 4.73 29.49
CA LYS A 62 -16.00 3.66 28.61
C LYS A 62 -14.94 3.59 27.50
N LYS A 63 -14.20 2.48 27.39
CA LYS A 63 -13.37 2.23 26.20
C LYS A 63 -14.37 2.26 25.06
N GLU A 64 -14.38 3.35 24.31
CA GLU A 64 -15.07 3.38 23.04
C GLU A 64 -14.27 2.44 22.15
N HIS A 65 -14.77 1.22 22.01
CA HIS A 65 -14.25 0.28 21.04
C HIS A 65 -14.47 0.92 19.68
N CYS A 66 -13.41 1.49 19.10
CA CYS A 66 -13.45 2.08 17.78
C CYS A 66 -13.51 0.92 16.79
N ALA A 67 -14.72 0.64 16.31
CA ALA A 67 -14.92 -0.32 15.24
C ALA A 67 -14.29 0.26 13.97
N LYS A 68 -13.43 -0.52 13.30
CA LYS A 68 -12.76 -0.12 12.06
C LYS A 68 -13.08 -1.12 10.96
N TRP A 69 -13.01 -0.69 9.71
CA TRP A 69 -13.16 -1.58 8.55
C TRP A 69 -11.82 -2.20 8.14
N GLU A 70 -11.87 -3.49 7.83
CA GLU A 70 -10.83 -4.21 7.10
C GLU A 70 -11.42 -4.72 5.77
N TYR A 71 -10.58 -4.82 4.74
CA TYR A 71 -10.97 -5.14 3.38
C TYR A 71 -10.22 -6.38 2.89
N PHE A 72 -10.93 -7.36 2.32
CA PHE A 72 -10.31 -8.54 1.73
C PHE A 72 -9.88 -8.24 0.29
N VAL A 73 -8.58 -8.04 0.13
CA VAL A 73 -7.94 -7.52 -1.07
C VAL A 73 -7.42 -8.65 -1.95
N LYS A 74 -7.69 -8.56 -3.25
CA LYS A 74 -6.98 -9.33 -4.27
C LYS A 74 -5.85 -8.48 -4.84
N TRP A 75 -4.63 -8.96 -4.67
CA TRP A 75 -3.41 -8.30 -5.15
C TRP A 75 -3.18 -8.55 -6.65
N ALA A 76 -2.74 -7.52 -7.36
CA ALA A 76 -2.40 -7.63 -8.77
C ALA A 76 -1.18 -8.54 -8.97
N ASN A 77 -1.23 -9.42 -9.97
CA ASN A 77 -0.18 -10.39 -10.32
C ASN A 77 0.07 -11.51 -9.28
N TYR A 78 -0.76 -11.61 -8.25
CA TYR A 78 -0.74 -12.74 -7.31
C TYR A 78 -1.95 -13.65 -7.54
N ASP A 79 -1.92 -14.87 -7.01
CA ASP A 79 -3.08 -15.77 -7.05
C ASP A 79 -4.16 -15.36 -6.05
N SER A 80 -5.36 -15.93 -6.19
CA SER A 80 -6.48 -15.69 -5.25
C SER A 80 -6.15 -16.07 -3.82
N ASP A 81 -5.22 -17.01 -3.64
CA ASP A 81 -4.88 -17.58 -2.34
C ASP A 81 -3.95 -16.65 -1.55
N ALA A 82 -3.35 -15.67 -2.23
CA ALA A 82 -2.54 -14.62 -1.62
C ALA A 82 -3.39 -13.42 -1.13
N SER A 83 -4.72 -13.47 -1.27
CA SER A 83 -5.59 -12.41 -0.78
C SER A 83 -5.54 -12.27 0.74
N THR A 84 -5.44 -11.03 1.22
CA THR A 84 -5.28 -10.70 2.65
C THR A 84 -6.35 -9.69 3.11
N TRP A 85 -6.57 -9.65 4.42
CA TRP A 85 -7.39 -8.61 5.05
C TRP A 85 -6.51 -7.41 5.37
N GLU A 86 -6.79 -6.27 4.75
CA GLU A 86 -6.05 -5.02 4.93
C GLU A 86 -6.89 -3.99 5.67
N PRO A 87 -6.33 -3.25 6.64
CA PRO A 87 -7.04 -2.17 7.29
C PRO A 87 -7.35 -1.04 6.31
N GLU A 88 -8.36 -0.23 6.63
CA GLU A 88 -8.75 0.93 5.82
C GLU A 88 -7.57 1.84 5.45
N GLU A 89 -6.61 2.02 6.36
CA GLU A 89 -5.43 2.85 6.14
C GLU A 89 -4.56 2.36 4.95
N ASN A 90 -4.52 1.05 4.69
CA ASN A 90 -3.73 0.47 3.60
C ASN A 90 -4.41 0.62 2.23
N VAL A 91 -5.74 0.69 2.21
CA VAL A 91 -6.53 0.79 0.96
C VAL A 91 -7.05 2.19 0.67
N VAL A 92 -6.83 3.15 1.57
CA VAL A 92 -7.31 4.54 1.44
C VAL A 92 -6.87 5.21 0.13
N THR A 93 -5.69 4.86 -0.37
CA THR A 93 -5.14 5.37 -1.64
C THR A 93 -5.99 4.98 -2.85
N CYS A 94 -6.80 3.92 -2.71
CA CYS A 94 -7.67 3.36 -3.75
C CYS A 94 -9.10 3.92 -3.67
N HIS A 95 -9.27 5.24 -3.47
CA HIS A 95 -10.57 5.91 -3.30
C HIS A 95 -11.64 5.45 -4.30
N ARG A 96 -11.31 5.45 -5.60
CA ARG A 96 -12.23 5.02 -6.68
C ARG A 96 -12.74 3.59 -6.48
N LEU A 97 -11.88 2.71 -5.97
CA LEU A 97 -12.24 1.30 -5.74
C LEU A 97 -13.08 1.11 -4.49
N LEU A 98 -12.75 1.82 -3.41
CA LEU A 98 -13.57 1.84 -2.20
C LEU A 98 -14.97 2.40 -2.48
N GLU A 99 -15.06 3.54 -3.17
CA GLU A 99 -16.35 4.14 -3.55
C GLU A 99 -17.20 3.19 -4.38
N SER A 100 -16.63 2.58 -5.42
CA SER A 100 -17.38 1.65 -6.27
C SER A 100 -17.80 0.38 -5.54
N PHE A 101 -17.01 -0.07 -4.55
CA PHE A 101 -17.36 -1.21 -3.70
C PHE A 101 -18.58 -0.88 -2.84
N TRP A 102 -18.57 0.25 -2.13
CA TRP A 102 -19.68 0.68 -1.27
C TRP A 102 -20.94 1.05 -2.06
N GLU A 103 -20.81 1.66 -3.25
CA GLU A 103 -21.94 1.88 -4.17
C GLU A 103 -22.63 0.56 -4.54
N HIS A 104 -21.86 -0.52 -4.66
CA HIS A 104 -22.39 -1.83 -5.04
C HIS A 104 -22.98 -2.63 -3.87
N VAL A 105 -22.33 -2.58 -2.71
CA VAL A 105 -22.74 -3.31 -1.50
C VAL A 105 -23.94 -2.64 -0.83
N GLY A 106 -23.99 -1.31 -0.84
CA GLY A 106 -24.95 -0.51 -0.09
C GLY A 106 -24.24 0.53 0.78
N ILE A 107 -24.95 1.62 1.08
CA ILE A 107 -24.43 2.71 1.92
C ILE A 107 -24.20 2.17 3.33
N ASP A 108 -23.01 2.44 3.89
CA ASP A 108 -22.67 2.19 5.28
C ASP A 108 -23.56 3.07 6.19
N ASP A 109 -24.54 2.46 6.86
CA ASP A 109 -25.39 3.08 7.89
C ASP A 109 -24.70 3.16 9.26
N GLN A 110 -23.44 2.74 9.36
CA GLN A 110 -22.56 2.81 10.54
C GLN A 110 -23.12 2.10 11.78
N ASP A 111 -24.12 1.24 11.61
CA ASP A 111 -24.75 0.48 12.70
C ASP A 111 -24.25 -0.98 12.77
N TYR A 112 -23.21 -1.30 12.00
CA TYR A 112 -22.64 -2.63 11.92
C TYR A 112 -21.95 -3.05 13.22
N GLN A 113 -22.29 -4.25 13.68
CA GLN A 113 -21.63 -4.89 14.81
C GLN A 113 -20.26 -5.41 14.41
N VAL A 114 -19.31 -5.41 15.35
CA VAL A 114 -18.00 -6.06 15.17
C VAL A 114 -18.20 -7.50 14.70
N GLY A 115 -17.45 -7.89 13.68
CA GLY A 115 -17.55 -9.20 13.03
C GLY A 115 -18.54 -9.26 11.88
N TYR A 116 -19.28 -8.19 11.59
CA TYR A 116 -20.11 -8.11 10.40
C TYR A 116 -19.23 -8.15 9.15
N VAL A 117 -19.61 -8.98 8.17
CA VAL A 117 -18.88 -9.16 6.90
C VAL A 117 -19.82 -8.90 5.73
N VAL A 118 -19.43 -7.99 4.86
CA VAL A 118 -20.07 -7.75 3.57
C VAL A 118 -19.25 -8.35 2.45
N SER A 119 -19.93 -8.90 1.44
CA SER A 119 -19.30 -9.45 0.23
C SER A 119 -19.88 -8.76 -0.99
N ALA A 120 -19.01 -8.31 -1.89
CA ALA A 120 -19.46 -7.82 -3.20
C ALA A 120 -20.04 -8.97 -4.04
N LYS A 121 -20.92 -8.64 -5.01
CA LYS A 121 -21.43 -9.64 -5.95
C LYS A 121 -20.34 -10.00 -6.96
N GLU A 122 -20.29 -11.27 -7.33
CA GLU A 122 -19.30 -11.80 -8.28
C GLU A 122 -19.31 -11.04 -9.63
N SER A 123 -20.48 -10.62 -10.10
CA SER A 123 -20.60 -9.85 -11.34
C SER A 123 -19.91 -8.48 -11.27
N TRP A 124 -19.93 -7.83 -10.12
CA TRP A 124 -19.20 -6.58 -9.89
C TRP A 124 -17.70 -6.86 -9.78
N ILE A 125 -17.29 -7.92 -9.06
CA ILE A 125 -15.88 -8.32 -8.93
C ILE A 125 -15.27 -8.56 -10.32
N GLN A 126 -15.96 -9.31 -11.18
CA GLN A 126 -15.50 -9.58 -12.55
C GLN A 126 -15.41 -8.30 -13.41
N LYS A 127 -16.41 -7.41 -13.28
CA LYS A 127 -16.41 -6.12 -13.99
C LYS A 127 -15.20 -5.28 -13.57
N GLU A 128 -14.87 -5.29 -12.28
CA GLU A 128 -13.75 -4.53 -11.74
C GLU A 128 -12.40 -5.11 -12.17
N LYS A 129 -12.22 -6.44 -12.07
CA LYS A 129 -11.03 -7.12 -12.61
C LYS A 129 -10.80 -6.81 -14.09
N LYS A 130 -11.87 -6.82 -14.89
CA LYS A 130 -11.80 -6.48 -16.32
C LYS A 130 -11.37 -5.03 -16.54
N ARG A 131 -11.87 -4.10 -15.72
CA ARG A 131 -11.47 -2.69 -15.77
C ARG A 131 -9.98 -2.53 -15.44
N PHE A 132 -9.51 -3.18 -14.38
CA PHE A 132 -8.11 -3.17 -13.97
C PHE A 132 -7.19 -3.70 -15.08
N LEU A 133 -7.52 -4.86 -15.67
CA LEU A 133 -6.75 -5.44 -16.77
C LEU A 133 -6.68 -4.50 -17.99
N LYS A 134 -7.80 -3.85 -18.33
CA LYS A 134 -7.84 -2.90 -19.44
C LYS A 134 -6.94 -1.68 -19.17
N GLU A 135 -7.00 -1.13 -17.97
CA GLU A 135 -6.16 0.01 -17.56
C GLU A 135 -4.68 -0.35 -17.60
N LYS A 136 -4.32 -1.57 -17.18
CA LYS A 136 -2.95 -2.08 -17.26
C LYS A 136 -2.43 -2.23 -18.69
N GLU A 137 -3.26 -2.75 -19.60
CA GLU A 137 -2.92 -2.85 -21.01
C GLU A 137 -2.70 -1.46 -21.64
N GLU A 138 -3.58 -0.50 -21.34
CA GLU A 138 -3.45 0.89 -21.81
C GLU A 138 -2.18 1.58 -21.24
N GLU A 139 -1.88 1.37 -19.96
CA GLU A 139 -0.65 1.86 -19.31
C GLU A 139 0.62 1.31 -19.98
N GLU A 140 0.65 0.01 -20.24
CA GLU A 140 1.79 -0.64 -20.90
C GLU A 140 1.96 -0.15 -22.34
N GLU A 141 0.87 -0.02 -23.09
CA GLU A 141 0.91 0.49 -24.46
C GLU A 141 1.46 1.92 -24.49
N MET A 142 1.01 2.77 -23.56
CA MET A 142 1.50 4.14 -23.41
C MET A 142 2.98 4.17 -23.04
N ARG A 143 3.43 3.30 -22.13
CA ARG A 143 4.85 3.13 -21.78
C ARG A 143 5.68 2.74 -23.00
N ARG A 144 5.21 1.78 -23.81
CA ARG A 144 5.88 1.32 -25.05
C ARG A 144 5.96 2.43 -26.09
N LYS A 145 4.88 3.21 -26.29
CA LYS A 145 4.85 4.38 -27.19
C LYS A 145 5.86 5.44 -26.75
N LYS A 146 5.91 5.76 -25.44
CA LYS A 146 6.88 6.73 -24.87
C LYS A 146 8.33 6.24 -25.08
N ALA A 147 8.62 4.99 -24.78
CA ALA A 147 9.94 4.39 -24.97
C ALA A 147 10.40 4.46 -26.44
N ARG A 148 9.51 4.12 -27.38
CA ARG A 148 9.80 4.20 -28.83
C ARG A 148 10.09 5.64 -29.29
N LYS A 149 9.33 6.62 -28.80
CA LYS A 149 9.58 8.05 -29.10
C LYS A 149 10.92 8.52 -28.53
N LYS A 150 11.26 8.14 -27.29
CA LYS A 150 12.55 8.45 -26.65
C LYS A 150 13.72 7.87 -27.45
N ALA A 151 13.63 6.60 -27.86
CA ALA A 151 14.66 5.94 -28.66
C ALA A 151 14.87 6.62 -30.04
N LYS A 152 13.78 7.02 -30.72
CA LYS A 152 13.88 7.76 -31.98
C LYS A 152 14.58 9.12 -31.82
N LYS A 153 14.28 9.85 -30.75
CA LYS A 153 14.90 11.16 -30.45
C LYS A 153 16.40 11.02 -30.15
N LEU A 154 16.80 9.98 -29.42
CA LEU A 154 18.22 9.69 -29.15
C LEU A 154 18.98 9.35 -30.42
N ARG A 155 18.39 8.54 -31.32
CA ARG A 155 19.02 8.21 -32.62
C ARG A 155 19.22 9.43 -33.50
N SER A 156 18.20 10.30 -33.64
CA SER A 156 18.33 11.50 -34.48
C SER A 156 19.26 12.55 -33.91
N ALA A 157 19.43 12.62 -32.57
CA ALA A 157 20.44 13.46 -31.94
C ALA A 157 21.86 12.96 -32.24
N SER A 158 22.11 11.65 -32.15
CA SER A 158 23.42 11.06 -32.43
C SER A 158 23.85 11.19 -33.90
N THR A 159 22.92 11.07 -34.86
CA THR A 159 23.25 11.26 -36.29
C THR A 159 23.63 12.71 -36.64
N LYS A 160 23.14 13.70 -35.89
CA LYS A 160 23.53 15.12 -36.10
C LYS A 160 24.94 15.40 -35.60
N ASP A 161 25.42 14.67 -34.60
CA ASP A 161 26.76 14.84 -34.02
C ASP A 161 27.86 14.27 -34.96
N SER A 162 27.62 13.09 -35.55
CA SER A 162 28.58 12.46 -36.48
C SER A 162 28.75 13.16 -37.84
N GLN A 163 27.87 14.09 -38.22
CA GLN A 163 28.01 14.86 -39.47
C GLN A 163 28.91 16.11 -39.32
N LEU A 164 29.25 16.52 -38.09
CA LEU A 164 30.12 17.67 -37.82
C LEU A 164 31.62 17.28 -37.75
N SER A 165 31.94 16.00 -37.58
CA SER A 165 33.31 15.53 -37.39
C SER A 165 34.04 15.13 -38.69
N THR A 166 33.38 15.10 -39.85
CA THR A 166 33.98 14.66 -41.12
C THR A 166 34.44 15.79 -42.04
N THR A 167 34.28 17.05 -41.65
CA THR A 167 34.64 18.21 -42.50
C THR A 167 35.93 18.94 -42.06
N SER A 168 36.61 18.49 -41.00
CA SER A 168 37.79 19.18 -40.44
C SER A 168 39.15 18.58 -40.78
N SER A 169 39.23 17.58 -41.67
CA SER A 169 40.50 16.96 -42.10
C SER A 169 40.68 17.02 -43.62
N SER A 170 40.80 18.24 -44.15
CA SER A 170 41.42 18.52 -45.45
C SER A 170 42.04 19.91 -45.36
N ASN A 171 43.30 19.99 -44.94
CA ASN A 171 44.15 21.17 -45.12
C ASN A 171 45.61 20.75 -45.15
#